data_AF-A0AAN8AG68-F1
#
_entry.id   AF-A0AAN8AG68-F1
#
_cell.length_a   1.000
_cell.length_b   1.000
_cell.length_c   1.000
_cell.angle_alpha   90.00
_cell.angle_beta   90.00
_cell.angle_gamma   90.00
#
_symmetry.space_group_name_H-M   'P 1'
#
loop_
_entity.id
_entity.type
_entity.pdbx_description
1 polymer ?
#
loop_
_entity_poly.entity_id
_entity_poly.type
_entity_poly.pdbx_seq_one_letter_code
_entity_poly.pdbx_strand_id
1 'polypeptide(L)'
;MEKFVKPSVMMSATNTLKLLKVDHEEQDNHVDVNKVKVGFATERALVEHVKNSGAERLRLEFRQNCKLFLVKMVSKLFEKAPVKYPLVRSLSVLDPRVLLKNKELSSQKLTTVLRLLVETARLEEKCCDDVLREFGQFFDTSLMLASDSFHKFTPQSDRLDEFYHGLLANKAEFRHLWEVVQLALILSHGQASVERGFSVNKEVMVENLKEHSLIAQRVIHDHVLIIGGLHNVGYSKELFLSASAARQKYHMYLDEERRQKQDQQKALKRKTLMEEVSEMKAKKKRMEEDVRVLMKSADGNAEKAEATGKLSLISKSNGLRRAANEKQRNLKTLEQKLTEKMKELNDAL
;
A
#
# COMPACT_ATOMS: atom_id res chain seq x y z
N MET A 1 -24.36 15.65 -0.10
CA MET A 1 -23.93 17.05 0.11
C MET A 1 -25.06 18.05 -0.08
N GLU A 2 -25.97 17.87 -1.04
CA GLU A 2 -27.13 18.76 -1.29
C GLU A 2 -28.08 19.02 -0.10
N LYS A 3 -27.99 18.20 0.95
CA LYS A 3 -28.78 18.38 2.18
C LYS A 3 -28.31 19.55 3.06
N PHE A 4 -27.03 19.93 2.93
CA PHE A 4 -26.41 20.94 3.80
C PHE A 4 -25.50 21.96 3.08
N VAL A 5 -25.09 21.70 1.84
CA VAL A 5 -24.29 22.64 1.01
C VAL A 5 -25.22 23.50 0.14
N LYS A 6 -24.89 24.78 -0.04
CA LYS A 6 -25.64 25.72 -0.87
C LYS A 6 -25.77 25.19 -2.32
N PRO A 7 -26.95 25.31 -2.95
CA PRO A 7 -27.15 24.90 -4.35
C PRO A 7 -26.18 25.60 -5.32
N SER A 8 -25.86 26.88 -5.08
CA SER A 8 -24.91 27.64 -5.91
C SER A 8 -23.52 27.00 -5.95
N VAL A 9 -23.04 26.50 -4.81
CA VAL A 9 -21.74 25.80 -4.71
C VAL A 9 -21.84 24.42 -5.38
N MET A 10 -22.94 23.70 -5.19
CA MET A 10 -23.14 22.39 -5.81
C MET A 10 -23.25 22.45 -7.35
N MET A 11 -23.87 23.49 -7.91
CA MET A 11 -23.99 23.66 -9.37
C MET A 11 -22.63 23.90 -10.05
N SER A 12 -21.64 24.42 -9.31
CA SER A 12 -20.26 24.56 -9.81
C SER A 12 -19.53 23.22 -9.95
N ALA A 13 -19.99 22.19 -9.22
CA ALA A 13 -19.40 20.85 -9.20
C ALA A 13 -19.95 19.95 -10.31
N THR A 14 -19.61 20.27 -11.57
CA THR A 14 -20.16 19.57 -12.75
C THR A 14 -19.59 18.17 -13.01
N ASN A 15 -18.54 17.77 -12.28
CA ASN A 15 -17.93 16.45 -12.43
C ASN A 15 -17.40 15.95 -11.08
N THR A 16 -17.10 14.65 -11.00
CA THR A 16 -16.68 13.98 -9.76
C THR A 16 -15.41 14.60 -9.15
N LEU A 17 -14.52 15.18 -9.96
CA LEU A 17 -13.30 15.84 -9.48
C LEU A 17 -13.59 17.20 -8.85
N LYS A 18 -14.48 17.97 -9.47
CA LYS A 18 -14.94 19.24 -8.91
C LYS A 18 -15.73 19.00 -7.63
N LEU A 19 -16.50 17.91 -7.56
CA LEU A 19 -17.21 17.51 -6.34
C LEU A 19 -16.26 17.21 -5.17
N LEU A 20 -15.12 16.55 -5.42
CA LEU A 20 -14.09 16.33 -4.41
C LEU A 20 -13.39 17.61 -3.95
N LYS A 21 -13.42 18.66 -4.78
CA LYS A 21 -12.81 19.98 -4.48
C LYS A 21 -13.78 20.94 -3.81
N VAL A 22 -15.04 20.56 -3.63
CA VAL A 22 -16.00 21.38 -2.89
C VAL A 22 -15.58 21.43 -1.43
N ASP A 23 -15.34 22.65 -0.94
CA ASP A 23 -15.10 22.88 0.47
C ASP A 23 -16.41 22.75 1.24
N HIS A 24 -16.61 21.53 1.75
CA HIS A 24 -17.79 21.11 2.48
C HIS A 24 -17.66 21.34 3.99
N GLU A 25 -16.47 21.72 4.47
CA GLU A 25 -16.23 22.04 5.88
C GLU A 25 -16.42 23.54 6.14
N GLU A 26 -16.19 24.37 5.11
CA GLU A 26 -16.42 25.81 5.15
C GLU A 26 -17.89 26.17 5.40
N GLN A 27 -18.14 26.91 6.50
CA GLN A 27 -19.50 27.24 6.95
C GLN A 27 -20.19 28.21 5.99
N ASP A 28 -19.43 29.05 5.30
CA ASP A 28 -19.96 29.98 4.29
C ASP A 28 -20.58 29.26 3.09
N ASN A 29 -20.18 28.01 2.84
CA ASN A 29 -20.75 27.18 1.79
C ASN A 29 -22.00 26.43 2.24
N HIS A 30 -22.38 26.49 3.52
CA HIS A 30 -23.50 25.74 4.06
C HIS A 30 -24.82 26.51 3.91
N VAL A 31 -25.91 25.77 3.79
CA VAL A 31 -27.24 26.36 3.93
C VAL A 31 -27.48 26.78 5.37
N ASP A 32 -28.35 27.77 5.56
CA ASP A 32 -28.83 28.15 6.89
C ASP A 32 -29.34 26.93 7.67
N VAL A 33 -29.13 26.92 8.99
CA VAL A 33 -29.50 25.79 9.87
C VAL A 33 -30.98 25.41 9.70
N ASN A 34 -31.86 26.37 9.44
CA ASN A 34 -33.28 26.13 9.19
C ASN A 34 -33.57 25.44 7.87
N LYS A 35 -32.69 25.62 6.87
CA LYS A 35 -32.83 25.07 5.51
C LYS A 35 -32.14 23.72 5.33
N VAL A 36 -31.49 23.19 6.37
CA VAL A 36 -30.89 21.84 6.35
C VAL A 36 -31.99 20.80 6.13
N LYS A 37 -31.84 19.97 5.09
CA LYS A 37 -32.83 18.94 4.73
C LYS A 37 -32.68 17.72 5.63
N VAL A 38 -33.53 17.62 6.66
CA VAL A 38 -33.56 16.49 7.62
C VAL A 38 -34.45 15.31 7.20
N GLY A 39 -35.23 15.47 6.11
CA GLY A 39 -36.10 14.44 5.54
C GLY A 39 -37.57 14.59 5.95
N PHE A 40 -38.48 14.04 5.14
CA PHE A 40 -39.94 14.29 5.24
C PHE A 40 -40.55 13.87 6.59
N ALA A 41 -40.26 12.64 7.05
CA ALA A 41 -40.77 12.14 8.33
C ALA A 41 -40.23 12.93 9.53
N THR A 42 -38.92 13.21 9.51
CA THR A 42 -38.25 14.01 10.55
C THR A 42 -38.79 15.43 10.61
N GLU A 43 -39.08 16.05 9.46
CA GLU A 43 -39.67 17.39 9.40
C GLU A 43 -41.06 17.43 10.06
N ARG A 44 -41.91 16.43 9.79
CA ARG A 44 -43.21 16.30 10.46
C ARG A 44 -43.09 16.15 11.97
N ALA A 45 -42.19 15.28 12.43
CA ALA A 45 -41.94 15.08 13.86
C ALA A 45 -41.44 16.36 14.55
N LEU A 46 -40.58 17.13 13.87
CA LEU A 46 -40.10 18.42 14.39
C LEU A 46 -41.23 19.45 14.49
N VAL A 47 -42.16 19.50 13.53
CA VAL A 47 -43.31 20.41 13.55
C VAL A 47 -44.31 20.02 14.65
N GLU A 48 -44.57 18.73 14.85
CA GLU A 48 -45.47 18.25 15.91
C GLU A 48 -44.95 18.58 17.33
N HIS A 49 -43.62 18.62 17.51
CA HIS A 49 -42.96 18.99 18.76
C HIS A 49 -42.98 20.49 19.11
N VAL A 50 -43.39 21.39 18.19
CA VAL A 50 -43.37 22.86 18.38
C VAL A 50 -44.39 23.36 19.42
N LYS A 51 -45.36 22.52 19.83
CA LYS A 51 -46.43 22.92 20.76
C LYS A 51 -45.97 23.25 22.19
N ASN A 52 -44.70 23.05 22.54
CA ASN A 52 -44.14 23.28 23.87
C ASN A 52 -43.17 24.48 23.89
N SER A 53 -43.31 25.38 24.86
CA SER A 53 -42.39 26.52 25.07
C SER A 53 -40.96 26.02 25.31
N GLY A 54 -40.04 26.31 24.39
CA GLY A 54 -38.65 25.81 24.38
C GLY A 54 -38.30 24.88 23.21
N ALA A 55 -39.30 24.42 22.44
CA ALA A 55 -39.11 23.52 21.31
C ALA A 55 -38.27 24.13 20.16
N GLU A 56 -38.31 25.44 19.95
CA GLU A 56 -37.59 26.08 18.83
C GLU A 56 -36.07 26.04 19.02
N ARG A 57 -35.58 26.23 20.25
CA ARG A 57 -34.15 26.09 20.58
C ARG A 57 -33.67 24.65 20.34
N LEU A 58 -34.44 23.66 20.79
CA LEU A 58 -34.12 22.24 20.61
C LEU A 58 -34.17 21.82 19.14
N ARG A 59 -35.10 22.39 18.34
CA ARG A 59 -35.18 22.18 16.89
C ARG A 59 -33.94 22.70 16.17
N LEU A 60 -33.51 23.92 16.50
CA LEU A 60 -32.29 24.52 15.94
C LEU A 60 -31.05 23.71 16.32
N GLU A 61 -30.96 23.29 17.58
CA GLU A 61 -29.87 22.43 18.07
C GLU A 61 -29.83 21.08 17.36
N PHE A 62 -30.98 20.43 17.20
CA PHE A 62 -31.09 19.18 16.45
C PHE A 62 -30.65 19.35 14.99
N ARG A 63 -31.11 20.40 14.30
CA ARG A 63 -30.70 20.69 12.91
C ARG A 63 -29.20 20.96 12.80
N GLN A 64 -28.64 21.69 13.76
CA GLN A 64 -27.21 21.95 13.83
C GLN A 64 -26.43 20.65 14.04
N ASN A 65 -26.91 19.76 14.91
CA ASN A 65 -26.30 18.44 15.12
C ASN A 65 -26.40 17.54 13.88
N CYS A 66 -27.55 17.53 13.18
CA CYS A 66 -27.69 16.83 11.90
C CYS A 66 -26.72 17.39 10.85
N LYS A 67 -26.57 18.72 10.77
CA LYS A 67 -25.61 19.37 9.87
C LYS A 67 -24.18 18.92 10.19
N LEU A 68 -23.78 18.99 11.46
CA LEU A 68 -22.45 18.57 11.91
C LEU A 68 -22.17 17.10 11.57
N PHE A 69 -23.15 16.23 11.81
CA PHE A 69 -23.07 14.81 11.46
C PHE A 69 -22.89 14.60 9.95
N LEU A 70 -23.68 15.29 9.12
CA LEU A 70 -23.57 15.19 7.66
C LEU A 70 -22.21 15.69 7.15
N VAL A 71 -21.68 16.78 7.71
CA VAL A 71 -20.33 17.28 7.40
C VAL A 71 -19.30 16.21 7.74
N LYS A 72 -19.29 15.71 8.98
CA LYS A 72 -18.33 14.68 9.42
C LYS A 72 -18.43 13.38 8.63
N MET A 73 -19.64 12.97 8.26
CA MET A 73 -19.86 11.81 7.40
C MET A 73 -19.22 12.01 6.02
N VAL A 74 -19.44 13.18 5.40
CA VAL A 74 -18.82 13.49 4.09
C VAL A 74 -17.30 13.55 4.20
N SER A 75 -16.75 14.21 5.22
CA SER A 75 -15.29 14.22 5.46
C SER A 75 -14.75 12.79 5.54
N LYS A 76 -15.43 11.92 6.30
CA LYS A 76 -15.01 10.52 6.47
C LYS A 76 -15.13 9.69 5.18
N LEU A 77 -16.17 9.91 4.39
CA LEU A 77 -16.31 9.27 3.08
C LEU A 77 -15.23 9.75 2.11
N PHE A 78 -14.87 11.03 2.16
CA PHE A 78 -13.83 11.60 1.32
C PHE A 78 -12.45 11.06 1.71
N GLU A 79 -12.12 10.89 3.00
CA GLU A 79 -10.84 10.28 3.45
C GLU A 79 -10.47 9.03 2.65
N LYS A 80 -11.43 8.12 2.45
CA LYS A 80 -11.22 6.82 1.76
C LYS A 80 -11.83 6.77 0.36
N ALA A 81 -12.19 7.90 -0.24
CA ALA A 81 -12.86 7.90 -1.53
C ALA A 81 -11.95 7.34 -2.63
N PRO A 82 -12.34 6.26 -3.36
CA PRO A 82 -11.52 5.67 -4.42
C PRO A 82 -11.15 6.68 -5.52
N VAL A 83 -12.03 7.66 -5.76
CA VAL A 83 -11.85 8.71 -6.78
C VAL A 83 -10.68 9.66 -6.46
N LYS A 84 -10.19 9.72 -5.22
CA LYS A 84 -8.97 10.49 -4.89
C LYS A 84 -7.75 9.93 -5.60
N TYR A 85 -7.69 8.62 -5.78
CA TYR A 85 -6.53 7.95 -6.34
C TYR A 85 -6.50 8.12 -7.87
N PRO A 86 -5.44 8.72 -8.45
CA PRO A 86 -5.30 8.85 -9.90
C PRO A 86 -5.38 7.50 -10.62
N LEU A 87 -4.83 6.44 -10.03
CA LEU A 87 -4.87 5.08 -10.58
C LEU A 87 -6.32 4.61 -10.79
N VAL A 88 -7.15 4.65 -9.75
CA VAL A 88 -8.55 4.20 -9.80
C VAL A 88 -9.36 4.99 -10.84
N ARG A 89 -9.12 6.30 -10.95
CA ARG A 89 -9.77 7.13 -11.98
C ARG A 89 -9.38 6.70 -13.38
N SER A 90 -8.11 6.44 -13.61
CA SER A 90 -7.58 6.06 -14.91
C SER A 90 -7.92 4.62 -15.29
N LEU A 91 -8.07 3.71 -14.32
CA LEU A 91 -8.52 2.33 -14.54
C LEU A 91 -9.92 2.22 -15.16
N SER A 92 -10.72 3.31 -15.15
CA SER A 92 -11.96 3.37 -15.93
C SER A 92 -11.77 3.15 -17.44
N VAL A 93 -10.52 3.20 -17.95
CA VAL A 93 -10.20 2.80 -19.32
C VAL A 93 -10.51 1.32 -19.60
N LEU A 94 -10.49 0.47 -18.57
CA LEU A 94 -10.81 -0.95 -18.67
C LEU A 94 -12.32 -1.23 -18.57
N ASP A 95 -13.18 -0.22 -18.44
CA ASP A 95 -14.62 -0.43 -18.60
C ASP A 95 -14.93 -0.52 -20.11
N PRO A 96 -15.42 -1.67 -20.63
CA PRO A 96 -15.70 -1.84 -22.06
C PRO A 96 -16.67 -0.77 -22.60
N ARG A 97 -17.57 -0.27 -21.76
CA ARG A 97 -18.56 0.77 -22.12
C ARG A 97 -17.95 2.16 -22.23
N VAL A 98 -16.74 2.36 -21.71
CA VAL A 98 -16.01 3.63 -21.72
C VAL A 98 -14.87 3.58 -22.71
N LEU A 99 -14.19 2.43 -22.84
CA LEU A 99 -12.99 2.24 -23.65
C LEU A 99 -13.18 2.80 -25.06
N LEU A 100 -14.21 2.37 -25.79
CA LEU A 100 -14.44 2.72 -27.20
C LEU A 100 -15.05 4.11 -27.45
N LYS A 101 -15.32 4.91 -26.41
CA LYS A 101 -15.98 6.23 -26.60
C LYS A 101 -15.05 7.29 -27.19
N ASN A 102 -13.78 7.30 -26.77
CA ASN A 102 -12.81 8.30 -27.19
C ASN A 102 -11.39 7.73 -27.06
N LYS A 103 -10.69 7.61 -28.18
CA LYS A 103 -9.37 6.98 -28.25
C LYS A 103 -8.34 7.80 -27.49
N GLU A 104 -8.30 9.10 -27.69
CA GLU A 104 -7.34 10.02 -27.07
C GLU A 104 -7.45 9.99 -25.55
N LEU A 105 -8.67 10.07 -25.02
CA LEU A 105 -8.93 10.05 -23.58
C LEU A 105 -8.59 8.70 -22.97
N SER A 106 -8.93 7.59 -23.65
CA SER A 106 -8.59 6.24 -23.21
C SER A 106 -7.07 6.05 -23.18
N SER A 107 -6.35 6.50 -24.21
CA SER A 107 -4.89 6.47 -24.24
C SER A 107 -4.28 7.30 -23.12
N GLN A 108 -4.76 8.53 -22.86
CA GLN A 108 -4.27 9.37 -21.75
C GLN A 108 -4.46 8.71 -20.37
N LYS A 109 -5.59 8.04 -20.17
CA LYS A 109 -5.85 7.26 -18.95
C LYS A 109 -4.86 6.11 -18.84
N LEU A 110 -4.66 5.34 -19.90
CA LEU A 110 -3.69 4.24 -19.90
C LEU A 110 -2.27 4.74 -19.63
N THR A 111 -1.82 5.83 -20.26
CA THR A 111 -0.52 6.46 -19.98
C THR A 111 -0.37 6.82 -18.49
N THR A 112 -1.45 7.31 -17.86
CA THR A 112 -1.45 7.58 -16.42
C THR A 112 -1.31 6.30 -15.58
N VAL A 113 -1.95 5.20 -15.98
CA VAL A 113 -1.80 3.89 -15.32
C VAL A 113 -0.36 3.40 -15.45
N LEU A 114 0.21 3.41 -16.66
CA LEU A 114 1.59 2.97 -16.93
C LEU A 114 2.59 3.75 -16.10
N ARG A 115 2.49 5.08 -16.07
CA ARG A 115 3.37 5.94 -15.25
C ARG A 115 3.35 5.53 -13.77
N LEU A 116 2.17 5.29 -13.20
CA LEU A 116 2.03 4.89 -11.79
C LEU A 116 2.56 3.47 -11.53
N LEU A 117 2.44 2.55 -12.50
CA LEU A 117 3.02 1.21 -12.39
C LEU A 117 4.55 1.24 -12.46
N VAL A 118 5.13 2.12 -13.27
CA VAL A 118 6.59 2.35 -13.33
C VAL A 118 7.10 2.97 -12.03
N GLU A 119 6.43 4.01 -11.53
CA GLU A 119 6.78 4.67 -10.25
C GLU A 119 6.76 3.68 -9.06
N THR A 120 5.90 2.66 -9.12
CA THR A 120 5.79 1.62 -8.08
C THR A 120 6.64 0.38 -8.37
N ALA A 121 7.53 0.43 -9.37
CA ALA A 121 8.40 -0.67 -9.81
C ALA A 121 7.63 -1.97 -10.13
N ARG A 122 6.39 -1.83 -10.62
CA ARG A 122 5.55 -2.96 -11.09
C ARG A 122 5.66 -3.21 -12.58
N LEU A 123 6.15 -2.24 -13.35
CA LEU A 123 6.36 -2.32 -14.78
C LEU A 123 7.68 -1.63 -15.14
N GLU A 124 8.40 -2.16 -16.13
CA GLU A 124 9.60 -1.53 -16.66
C GLU A 124 9.26 -0.47 -17.72
N GLU A 125 9.97 0.67 -17.69
CA GLU A 125 9.73 1.80 -18.59
C GLU A 125 9.85 1.41 -20.07
N LYS A 126 10.81 0.53 -20.40
CA LYS A 126 11.06 0.05 -21.77
C LYS A 126 9.86 -0.63 -22.44
N CYS A 127 8.92 -1.15 -21.65
CA CYS A 127 7.74 -1.85 -22.15
C CYS A 127 6.56 -0.89 -22.42
N CYS A 128 6.62 0.36 -21.94
CA CYS A 128 5.46 1.27 -21.99
C CYS A 128 5.07 1.68 -23.40
N ASP A 129 6.04 1.95 -24.28
CA ASP A 129 5.78 2.33 -25.68
C ASP A 129 5.14 1.18 -26.47
N ASP A 130 5.59 -0.05 -26.21
CA ASP A 130 4.98 -1.25 -26.79
C ASP A 130 3.53 -1.41 -26.33
N VAL A 131 3.25 -1.25 -25.03
CA VAL A 131 1.87 -1.30 -24.50
C VAL A 131 0.97 -0.25 -25.14
N LEU A 132 1.44 0.99 -25.31
CA LEU A 132 0.65 2.06 -25.93
C LEU A 132 0.38 1.78 -27.41
N ARG A 133 1.35 1.25 -28.14
CA ARG A 133 1.19 0.83 -29.54
C ARG A 133 0.16 -0.30 -29.65
N GLU A 134 0.30 -1.34 -28.83
CA GLU A 134 -0.61 -2.48 -28.77
C GLU A 134 -2.03 -2.04 -28.39
N PHE A 135 -2.17 -1.11 -27.44
CA PHE A 135 -3.46 -0.54 -27.06
C PHE A 135 -4.12 0.22 -28.21
N GLY A 136 -3.37 0.99 -28.98
CA GLY A 136 -3.87 1.68 -30.17
C GLY A 136 -4.45 0.70 -31.20
N GLN A 137 -3.71 -0.38 -31.49
CA GLN A 137 -4.13 -1.45 -32.40
C GLN A 137 -5.35 -2.22 -31.86
N PHE A 138 -5.35 -2.51 -30.56
CA PHE A 138 -6.46 -3.18 -29.89
C PHE A 138 -7.73 -2.34 -29.95
N PHE A 139 -7.63 -1.02 -29.72
CA PHE A 139 -8.76 -0.09 -29.81
C PHE A 139 -9.37 -0.12 -31.21
N ASP A 140 -8.55 0.03 -32.25
CA ASP A 140 -9.03 0.09 -33.64
C ASP A 140 -9.66 -1.24 -34.06
N THR A 141 -9.03 -2.36 -33.71
CA THR A 141 -9.55 -3.71 -33.96
C THR A 141 -10.87 -3.96 -33.23
N SER A 142 -10.95 -3.54 -31.96
CA SER A 142 -12.16 -3.70 -31.13
C SER A 142 -13.31 -2.83 -31.63
N LEU A 143 -13.02 -1.62 -32.10
CA LEU A 143 -14.01 -0.73 -32.70
C LEU A 143 -14.58 -1.32 -34.00
N MET A 144 -13.75 -1.94 -34.84
CA MET A 144 -14.21 -2.53 -36.10
C MET A 144 -14.96 -3.86 -35.93
N LEU A 145 -14.45 -4.76 -35.08
CA LEU A 145 -14.89 -6.15 -35.06
C LEU A 145 -15.79 -6.50 -33.87
N ALA A 146 -15.77 -5.71 -32.80
CA ALA A 146 -16.36 -6.06 -31.52
C ALA A 146 -17.15 -4.92 -30.86
N SER A 147 -17.43 -3.81 -31.56
CA SER A 147 -18.11 -2.64 -30.96
C SER A 147 -19.41 -3.02 -30.24
N ASP A 148 -20.19 -3.93 -30.81
CA ASP A 148 -21.43 -4.43 -30.20
C ASP A 148 -21.22 -5.16 -28.87
N SER A 149 -20.17 -5.98 -28.74
CA SER A 149 -19.92 -6.73 -27.51
C SER A 149 -19.45 -5.80 -26.38
N PHE A 150 -18.69 -4.76 -26.71
CA PHE A 150 -18.30 -3.72 -25.76
C PHE A 150 -19.50 -2.89 -25.28
N HIS A 151 -20.46 -2.60 -26.15
CA HIS A 151 -21.68 -1.87 -25.78
C HIS A 151 -22.68 -2.71 -24.98
N LYS A 152 -22.76 -4.02 -25.25
CA LYS A 152 -23.65 -4.96 -24.56
C LYS A 152 -23.11 -5.45 -23.22
N PHE A 153 -21.81 -5.24 -22.96
CA PHE A 153 -21.16 -5.65 -21.71
C PHE A 153 -21.89 -5.10 -20.48
N THR A 154 -22.33 -6.01 -19.62
CA THR A 154 -23.07 -5.69 -18.41
C THR A 154 -22.34 -6.25 -17.20
N PRO A 155 -21.77 -5.40 -16.31
CA PRO A 155 -20.99 -5.84 -15.16
C PRO A 155 -21.72 -6.79 -14.18
N GLN A 156 -23.04 -6.86 -14.25
CA GLN A 156 -23.89 -7.73 -13.42
C GLN A 156 -23.98 -9.17 -13.93
N SER A 157 -23.88 -9.38 -15.24
CA SER A 157 -23.96 -10.71 -15.88
C SER A 157 -22.61 -11.18 -16.39
N ASP A 158 -21.76 -10.24 -16.82
CA ASP A 158 -20.56 -10.53 -17.58
C ASP A 158 -19.31 -10.31 -16.72
N ARG A 159 -18.36 -11.24 -16.85
CA ARG A 159 -17.09 -11.19 -16.15
C ARG A 159 -16.06 -10.41 -16.96
N LEU A 160 -15.50 -9.36 -16.37
CA LEU A 160 -14.55 -8.46 -17.02
C LEU A 160 -13.25 -9.19 -17.41
N ASP A 161 -12.80 -10.10 -16.56
CA ASP A 161 -11.59 -10.90 -16.78
C ASP A 161 -11.78 -11.91 -17.92
N GLU A 162 -12.93 -12.59 -17.99
CA GLU A 162 -13.26 -13.49 -19.10
C GLU A 162 -13.38 -12.73 -20.43
N PHE A 163 -14.00 -11.54 -20.40
CA PHE A 163 -14.14 -10.66 -21.56
C PHE A 163 -12.77 -10.28 -22.14
N TYR A 164 -11.86 -9.75 -21.31
CA TYR A 164 -10.53 -9.37 -21.77
C TYR A 164 -9.64 -10.57 -22.08
N HIS A 165 -9.76 -11.67 -21.35
CA HIS A 165 -9.05 -12.90 -21.68
C HIS A 165 -9.41 -13.38 -23.08
N GLY A 166 -10.69 -13.42 -23.46
CA GLY A 166 -11.11 -13.81 -24.82
C GLY A 166 -10.58 -12.90 -25.92
N LEU A 167 -10.32 -11.62 -25.61
CA LEU A 167 -9.89 -10.63 -26.59
C LEU A 167 -8.36 -10.47 -26.70
N LEU A 168 -7.64 -10.64 -25.60
CA LEU A 168 -6.21 -10.33 -25.47
C LEU A 168 -5.34 -11.57 -25.23
N ALA A 169 -5.86 -12.58 -24.52
CA ALA A 169 -5.05 -13.74 -24.17
C ALA A 169 -4.70 -14.57 -25.42
N ASN A 170 -3.51 -15.18 -25.39
CA ASN A 170 -2.95 -16.00 -26.46
C ASN A 170 -2.69 -15.27 -27.79
N LYS A 171 -2.81 -13.94 -27.83
CA LYS A 171 -2.46 -13.12 -29.00
C LYS A 171 -1.08 -12.49 -28.79
N ALA A 172 -0.11 -12.93 -29.59
CA ALA A 172 1.26 -12.41 -29.52
C ALA A 172 1.35 -10.89 -29.76
N GLU A 173 0.41 -10.36 -30.55
CA GLU A 173 0.27 -8.92 -30.86
C GLU A 173 -0.17 -8.05 -29.67
N PHE A 174 -0.72 -8.63 -28.60
CA PHE A 174 -1.19 -7.88 -27.42
C PHE A 174 -0.54 -8.35 -26.13
N ARG A 175 0.65 -8.94 -26.22
CA ARG A 175 1.31 -9.57 -25.08
C ARG A 175 1.54 -8.58 -23.94
N HIS A 176 2.13 -7.42 -24.22
CA HIS A 176 2.49 -6.45 -23.19
C HIS A 176 1.24 -5.79 -22.61
N LEU A 177 0.25 -5.49 -23.45
CA LEU A 177 -1.04 -4.98 -23.02
C LEU A 177 -1.75 -5.97 -22.09
N TRP A 178 -1.73 -7.26 -22.41
CA TRP A 178 -2.33 -8.29 -21.57
C TRP A 178 -1.66 -8.37 -20.19
N GLU A 179 -0.33 -8.30 -20.11
CA GLU A 179 0.40 -8.26 -18.83
C GLU A 179 -0.05 -7.08 -17.95
N VAL A 180 -0.22 -5.88 -18.55
CA VAL A 180 -0.73 -4.70 -17.83
C VAL A 180 -2.19 -4.86 -17.39
N VAL A 181 -3.04 -5.44 -18.25
CA VAL A 181 -4.44 -5.72 -17.91
C VAL A 181 -4.53 -6.74 -16.78
N GLN A 182 -3.71 -7.78 -16.79
CA GLN A 182 -3.63 -8.75 -15.69
C GLN A 182 -3.23 -8.07 -14.38
N LEU A 183 -2.17 -7.26 -14.40
CA LEU A 183 -1.75 -6.47 -13.24
C LEU A 183 -2.88 -5.59 -12.71
N ALA A 184 -3.65 -4.96 -13.62
CA ALA A 184 -4.77 -4.12 -13.25
C ALA A 184 -5.95 -4.89 -12.66
N LEU A 185 -6.27 -6.07 -13.19
CA LEU A 185 -7.36 -6.92 -12.72
C LEU A 185 -7.07 -7.57 -11.35
N ILE A 186 -5.79 -7.74 -10.99
CA ILE A 186 -5.37 -8.26 -9.68
C ILE A 186 -5.14 -7.16 -8.63
N LEU A 187 -5.18 -5.87 -9.01
CA LEU A 187 -5.10 -4.77 -8.05
C LEU A 187 -6.25 -4.93 -7.05
N SER A 188 -5.89 -5.25 -5.80
CA SER A 188 -6.84 -5.63 -4.76
C SER A 188 -8.04 -4.68 -4.69
N HIS A 189 -9.24 -5.21 -4.82
CA HIS A 189 -10.41 -4.59 -4.22
C HIS A 189 -10.18 -4.63 -2.70
N GLY A 190 -10.13 -3.47 -2.05
CA GLY A 190 -9.91 -3.41 -0.62
C GLY A 190 -10.93 -4.31 0.11
N GLN A 191 -10.44 -5.20 0.97
CA GLN A 191 -11.28 -6.07 1.81
C GLN A 191 -12.05 -5.28 2.90
N ALA A 192 -12.03 -3.95 2.82
CA ALA A 192 -12.74 -3.08 3.73
C ALA A 192 -14.23 -3.06 3.39
N SER A 193 -15.08 -3.38 4.37
CA SER A 193 -16.54 -3.42 4.19
C SER A 193 -17.15 -2.11 3.66
N VAL A 194 -16.47 -0.98 3.87
CA VAL A 194 -16.88 0.36 3.38
C VAL A 194 -16.58 0.58 1.89
N GLU A 195 -15.56 -0.07 1.33
CA GLU A 195 -15.20 0.03 -0.09
C GLU A 195 -16.02 -0.95 -0.95
N ARG A 196 -16.51 -2.03 -0.34
CA ARG A 196 -17.42 -3.01 -0.96
C ARG A 196 -18.74 -2.41 -1.46
N GLY A 197 -19.24 -1.35 -0.84
CA GLY A 197 -20.46 -0.67 -1.31
C GLY A 197 -20.35 -0.16 -2.76
N PHE A 198 -19.11 -0.05 -3.27
CA PHE A 198 -18.80 0.39 -4.62
C PHE A 198 -18.40 -0.75 -5.56
N SER A 199 -18.24 -1.98 -5.06
CA SER A 199 -17.92 -3.15 -5.88
C SER A 199 -19.20 -3.86 -6.32
N VAL A 200 -19.26 -4.23 -7.61
CA VAL A 200 -20.34 -5.08 -8.14
C VAL A 200 -20.23 -6.49 -7.54
N ASN A 201 -19.00 -7.00 -7.41
CA ASN A 201 -18.74 -8.20 -6.65
C ASN A 201 -18.69 -7.86 -5.14
N LYS A 202 -19.76 -8.23 -4.41
CA LYS A 202 -19.90 -7.97 -2.97
C LYS A 202 -19.27 -9.06 -2.10
N GLU A 203 -18.59 -10.03 -2.70
CA GLU A 203 -17.94 -11.11 -1.98
C GLU A 203 -16.77 -10.58 -1.15
N VAL A 204 -16.65 -11.13 0.06
CA VAL A 204 -15.55 -10.85 0.98
C VAL A 204 -14.90 -12.17 1.28
N MET A 205 -13.57 -12.21 1.29
CA MET A 205 -12.88 -13.40 1.74
C MET A 205 -13.21 -13.60 3.22
N VAL A 206 -13.71 -14.77 3.57
CA VAL A 206 -13.98 -15.09 4.98
C VAL A 206 -12.64 -15.25 5.69
N GLU A 207 -12.37 -14.35 6.63
CA GLU A 207 -11.19 -14.31 7.51
C GLU A 207 -9.82 -14.27 6.80
N ASN A 208 -8.76 -14.00 7.57
CA ASN A 208 -7.37 -13.79 7.13
C ASN A 208 -6.74 -15.06 6.52
N LEU A 209 -7.23 -15.51 5.37
CA LEU A 209 -6.67 -16.64 4.64
C LEU A 209 -5.29 -16.29 4.09
N LYS A 210 -4.33 -17.21 4.29
CA LYS A 210 -3.02 -17.12 3.64
C LYS A 210 -3.18 -17.39 2.14
N GLU A 211 -2.28 -16.85 1.32
CA GLU A 211 -2.25 -17.02 -0.14
C GLU A 211 -2.45 -18.49 -0.59
N HIS A 212 -1.74 -19.42 0.07
CA HIS A 212 -1.86 -20.86 -0.21
C HIS A 212 -3.30 -21.38 -0.07
N SER A 213 -4.06 -20.92 0.92
CA SER A 213 -5.46 -21.32 1.11
C SER A 213 -6.35 -20.77 0.01
N LEU A 214 -6.07 -19.55 -0.47
CA LEU A 214 -6.82 -18.92 -1.57
C LEU A 214 -6.60 -19.66 -2.88
N ILE A 215 -5.33 -20.00 -3.19
CA ILE A 215 -4.99 -20.79 -4.37
C ILE A 215 -5.71 -22.15 -4.32
N ALA A 216 -5.69 -22.83 -3.17
CA ALA A 216 -6.35 -24.12 -3.01
C ALA A 216 -7.88 -24.02 -3.22
N GLN A 217 -8.54 -23.03 -2.61
CA GLN A 217 -9.98 -22.80 -2.83
C GLN A 217 -10.30 -22.50 -4.29
N ARG A 218 -9.47 -21.67 -4.94
CA ARG A 218 -9.67 -21.31 -6.34
C ARG A 218 -9.55 -22.52 -7.26
N VAL A 219 -8.55 -23.36 -7.05
CA VAL A 219 -8.36 -24.61 -7.80
C VAL A 219 -9.57 -25.53 -7.66
N ILE A 220 -10.11 -25.68 -6.44
CA ILE A 220 -11.30 -26.50 -6.20
C ILE A 220 -12.52 -25.91 -6.92
N HIS A 221 -12.74 -24.61 -6.78
CA HIS A 221 -13.86 -23.91 -7.40
C HIS A 221 -13.82 -24.02 -8.93
N ASP A 222 -12.67 -23.75 -9.54
CA ASP A 222 -12.50 -23.80 -10.99
C ASP A 222 -12.70 -25.23 -11.51
N HIS A 223 -12.21 -26.24 -10.79
CA HIS A 223 -12.49 -27.64 -11.13
C HIS A 223 -13.99 -27.97 -11.08
N VAL A 224 -14.69 -27.55 -10.01
CA VAL A 224 -16.14 -27.77 -9.85
C VAL A 224 -16.95 -27.08 -10.94
N LEU A 225 -16.53 -25.88 -11.39
CA LEU A 225 -17.15 -25.19 -12.51
C LEU A 225 -16.97 -25.95 -13.83
N ILE A 226 -15.75 -26.42 -14.12
CA ILE A 226 -15.43 -27.13 -15.37
C ILE A 226 -16.26 -28.41 -15.51
N ILE A 227 -16.45 -29.15 -14.43
CA ILE A 227 -17.23 -30.40 -14.44
C ILE A 227 -18.75 -30.16 -14.41
N GLY A 228 -19.22 -28.91 -14.33
CA GLY A 228 -20.64 -28.57 -14.32
C GLY A 228 -21.34 -28.77 -12.98
N GLY A 229 -20.60 -28.72 -11.86
CA GLY A 229 -21.14 -28.74 -10.50
C GLY A 229 -20.69 -29.91 -9.64
N LEU A 230 -20.98 -29.82 -8.35
CA LEU A 230 -20.47 -30.74 -7.33
C LEU A 230 -20.89 -32.22 -7.54
N HIS A 231 -22.05 -32.44 -8.13
CA HIS A 231 -22.59 -33.79 -8.39
C HIS A 231 -21.75 -34.59 -9.40
N ASN A 232 -20.95 -33.90 -10.22
CA ASN A 232 -20.13 -34.51 -11.27
C ASN A 232 -18.69 -34.75 -10.81
N VAL A 233 -18.35 -34.48 -9.55
CA VAL A 233 -17.00 -34.76 -9.00
C VAL A 233 -16.79 -36.26 -8.92
N GLY A 234 -15.83 -36.78 -9.70
CA GLY A 234 -15.44 -38.18 -9.67
C GLY A 234 -14.71 -38.55 -8.37
N TYR A 235 -15.20 -39.57 -7.67
CA TYR A 235 -14.56 -40.10 -6.46
C TYR A 235 -13.40 -41.03 -6.80
N SER A 236 -12.20 -40.48 -7.00
CA SER A 236 -11.00 -41.27 -7.30
C SER A 236 -10.34 -41.82 -6.02
N LYS A 237 -9.65 -42.97 -6.14
CA LYS A 237 -8.85 -43.53 -5.03
C LYS A 237 -7.78 -42.55 -4.52
N GLU A 238 -7.21 -41.77 -5.44
CA GLU A 238 -6.22 -40.74 -5.13
C GLU A 238 -6.80 -39.62 -4.26
N LEU A 239 -8.05 -39.21 -4.54
CA LEU A 239 -8.74 -38.20 -3.73
C LEU A 239 -8.96 -38.70 -2.30
N PHE A 240 -9.38 -39.95 -2.14
CA PHE A 240 -9.54 -40.57 -0.81
C PHE A 240 -8.23 -40.69 -0.05
N LEU A 241 -7.14 -41.11 -0.73
CA LEU A 241 -5.81 -41.17 -0.13
C LEU A 241 -5.32 -39.78 0.31
N SER A 242 -5.53 -38.76 -0.54
CA SER A 242 -5.15 -37.38 -0.22
C SER A 242 -5.95 -36.83 0.96
N ALA A 243 -7.26 -37.11 1.02
CA ALA A 243 -8.12 -36.70 2.14
C ALA A 243 -7.73 -37.38 3.45
N SER A 244 -7.44 -38.69 3.42
CA SER A 244 -6.95 -39.43 4.60
C SER A 244 -5.62 -38.88 5.12
N ALA A 245 -4.71 -38.52 4.21
CA ALA A 245 -3.41 -37.94 4.56
C ALA A 245 -3.45 -36.45 4.94
N ALA A 246 -4.59 -35.76 4.78
CA ALA A 246 -4.68 -34.31 4.92
C ALA A 246 -4.26 -33.83 6.32
N ARG A 247 -4.66 -34.54 7.37
CA ARG A 247 -4.28 -34.22 8.75
C ARG A 247 -2.77 -34.34 8.97
N GLN A 248 -2.14 -35.38 8.43
CA GLN A 248 -0.69 -35.58 8.53
C GLN A 248 0.05 -34.47 7.79
N LYS A 249 -0.36 -34.13 6.56
CA LYS A 249 0.20 -33.03 5.78
C LYS A 249 0.09 -31.69 6.52
N TYR A 250 -1.04 -31.45 7.19
CA TYR A 250 -1.23 -30.25 8.01
C TYR A 250 -0.26 -30.19 9.20
N HIS A 251 -0.08 -31.29 9.92
CA HIS A 251 0.90 -31.33 11.02
C HIS A 251 2.34 -31.12 10.51
N MET A 252 2.71 -31.74 9.39
CA MET A 252 4.02 -31.51 8.76
C MET A 252 4.22 -30.03 8.38
N TYR A 253 3.19 -29.39 7.81
CA TYR A 253 3.23 -27.96 7.51
C TYR A 253 3.44 -27.11 8.76
N LEU A 254 2.75 -27.41 9.86
CA LEU A 254 2.91 -26.67 11.12
C LEU A 254 4.31 -26.82 11.71
N ASP A 255 4.89 -28.02 11.65
CA ASP A 255 6.24 -28.26 12.14
C ASP A 255 7.29 -27.55 11.28
N GLU A 256 7.10 -27.54 9.96
CA GLU A 256 7.93 -26.77 9.03
C GLU A 256 7.83 -25.26 9.28
N GLU A 257 6.62 -24.72 9.49
CA GLU A 257 6.44 -23.30 9.82
C GLU A 257 7.12 -22.92 11.13
N ARG A 258 7.14 -23.83 12.13
CA ARG A 258 7.89 -23.62 13.39
C ARG A 258 9.39 -23.62 13.15
N ARG A 259 9.93 -24.55 12.37
CA ARG A 259 11.36 -24.62 12.03
C ARG A 259 11.81 -23.37 11.30
N GLN A 260 11.08 -22.96 10.27
CA GLN A 260 11.37 -21.74 9.52
C GLN A 260 11.39 -20.49 10.40
N LYS A 261 10.44 -20.36 11.34
CA LYS A 261 10.45 -19.24 12.30
C LYS A 261 11.66 -19.28 13.23
N GLN A 262 12.06 -20.46 13.71
CA GLN A 262 13.25 -20.61 14.55
C GLN A 262 14.53 -20.27 13.77
N ASP A 263 14.65 -20.73 12.53
CA ASP A 263 15.81 -20.46 11.69
C ASP A 263 15.90 -19.00 11.28
N GLN A 264 14.77 -18.35 10.98
CA GLN A 264 14.71 -16.91 10.73
C GLN A 264 15.15 -16.11 11.97
N GLN A 265 14.70 -16.50 13.17
CA GLN A 265 15.13 -15.83 14.40
C GLN A 265 16.63 -16.01 14.66
N LYS A 266 17.18 -17.22 14.44
CA LYS A 266 18.62 -17.47 14.55
C LYS A 266 19.42 -16.65 13.52
N ALA A 267 18.96 -16.62 12.27
CA ALA A 267 19.58 -15.85 11.20
C ALA A 267 19.57 -14.34 11.50
N LEU A 268 18.45 -13.81 12.02
CA LEU A 268 18.33 -12.41 12.41
C LEU A 268 19.30 -12.07 13.55
N LYS A 269 19.34 -12.90 14.61
CA LYS A 269 20.29 -12.73 15.72
C LYS A 269 21.74 -12.73 15.24
N ARG A 270 22.09 -13.66 14.35
CA ARG A 270 23.43 -13.73 13.74
C ARG A 270 23.74 -12.49 12.92
N LYS A 271 22.79 -11.98 12.13
CA LYS A 271 22.95 -10.76 11.34
C LYS A 271 23.21 -9.55 12.25
N THR A 272 22.40 -9.36 13.29
CA THR A 272 22.59 -8.28 14.26
C THR A 272 23.95 -8.37 14.94
N LEU A 273 24.36 -9.57 15.36
CA LEU A 273 25.65 -9.77 16.01
C LEU A 273 26.84 -9.49 15.07
N MET A 274 26.71 -9.84 13.78
CA MET A 274 27.71 -9.50 12.75
C MET A 274 27.81 -7.98 12.53
N GLU A 275 26.68 -7.28 12.48
CA GLU A 275 26.63 -5.81 12.36
C GLU A 275 27.29 -5.14 13.56
N GLU A 276 26.97 -5.57 14.79
CA GLU A 276 27.60 -5.08 16.02
C GLU A 276 29.12 -5.28 16.01
N VAL A 277 29.60 -6.47 15.61
CA VAL A 277 31.04 -6.76 15.51
C VAL A 277 31.72 -5.88 14.46
N SER A 278 31.07 -5.64 13.32
CA SER A 278 31.59 -4.75 12.26
C SER A 278 31.70 -3.30 12.75
N GLU A 279 30.68 -2.79 13.42
CA GLU A 279 30.68 -1.45 13.99
C GLU A 279 31.77 -1.29 15.06
N MET A 280 31.92 -2.27 15.94
CA MET A 280 32.98 -2.25 16.96
C MET A 280 34.38 -2.32 16.34
N LYS A 281 34.60 -3.11 15.28
CA LYS A 281 35.86 -3.11 14.53
C LYS A 281 36.15 -1.74 13.90
N ALA A 282 35.15 -1.09 13.30
CA ALA A 282 35.29 0.23 12.72
C ALA A 282 35.58 1.32 13.78
N LYS A 283 34.96 1.21 14.97
CA LYS A 283 35.21 2.11 16.10
C LYS A 283 36.61 1.91 16.66
N LYS A 284 37.07 0.66 16.78
CA LYS A 284 38.44 0.33 17.18
C LYS A 284 39.45 0.99 16.24
N LYS A 285 39.33 0.77 14.92
CA LYS A 285 40.23 1.34 13.91
C LYS A 285 40.31 2.87 13.98
N ARG A 286 39.18 3.55 14.19
CA ARG A 286 39.14 5.02 14.36
C ARG A 286 39.87 5.48 15.63
N MET A 287 39.66 4.77 16.74
CA MET A 287 40.31 5.10 18.01
C MET A 287 41.82 4.82 17.99
N GLU A 288 42.27 3.77 17.29
CA GLU A 288 43.71 3.50 17.07
C GLU A 288 44.39 4.65 16.30
N GLU A 289 43.73 5.16 15.26
CA GLU A 289 44.27 6.28 14.47
C GLU A 289 44.28 7.57 15.29
N ASP A 290 43.23 7.85 16.06
CA ASP A 290 43.19 9.01 16.97
C ASP A 290 44.35 8.99 17.98
N VAL A 291 44.63 7.84 18.60
CA VAL A 291 45.76 7.70 19.53
C VAL A 291 47.08 7.99 18.81
N ARG A 292 47.25 7.46 17.60
CA ARG A 292 48.46 7.66 16.79
C ARG A 292 48.67 9.14 16.45
N VAL A 293 47.62 9.84 16.02
CA VAL A 293 47.68 11.27 15.70
C VAL A 293 47.97 12.11 16.94
N LEU A 294 47.34 11.81 18.08
CA LEU A 294 47.56 12.52 19.34
C LEU A 294 49.00 12.33 19.85
N MET A 295 49.54 11.12 19.78
CA MET A 295 50.94 10.83 20.14
C MET A 295 51.90 11.60 19.24
N LYS A 296 51.73 11.53 17.90
CA LYS A 296 52.58 12.26 16.94
C LYS A 296 52.54 13.78 17.15
N SER A 297 51.35 14.32 17.45
CA SER A 297 51.19 15.74 17.75
C SER A 297 51.81 16.14 19.10
N ALA A 298 51.76 15.25 20.09
CA ALA A 298 52.42 15.47 21.37
C ALA A 298 53.95 15.49 21.23
N ASP A 299 54.51 14.55 20.46
CA ASP A 299 55.95 14.45 20.21
C ASP A 299 56.45 15.67 19.42
N GLY A 300 55.75 16.06 18.35
CA GLY A 300 56.11 17.28 17.59
C GLY A 300 55.98 18.58 18.41
N ASN A 301 55.10 18.63 19.41
CA ASN A 301 55.04 19.76 20.34
C ASN A 301 56.18 19.73 21.38
N ALA A 302 56.67 18.56 21.77
CA ALA A 302 57.82 18.41 22.65
C ALA A 302 59.12 18.85 21.94
N GLU A 303 59.36 18.37 20.72
CA GLU A 303 60.52 18.77 19.90
C GLU A 303 60.55 20.29 19.66
N LYS A 304 59.40 20.90 19.33
CA LYS A 304 59.30 22.36 19.17
C LYS A 304 59.53 23.11 20.47
N ALA A 305 59.16 22.55 21.61
CA ALA A 305 59.42 23.15 22.91
C ALA A 305 60.92 23.15 23.23
N GLU A 306 61.62 22.06 22.92
CA GLU A 306 63.07 21.95 23.08
C GLU A 306 63.81 22.96 22.19
N ALA A 307 63.40 23.11 20.93
CA ALA A 307 64.04 24.04 20.00
C ALA A 307 63.80 25.53 20.31
N THR A 308 62.67 25.89 20.94
CA THR A 308 62.27 27.29 21.17
C THR A 308 62.26 27.73 22.63
N GLY A 309 62.50 26.82 23.58
CA GLY A 309 62.49 27.09 25.02
C GLY A 309 61.12 27.45 25.61
N LYS A 310 60.02 27.32 24.85
CA LYS A 310 58.67 27.71 25.29
C LYS A 310 57.99 26.63 26.12
N LEU A 311 58.00 26.81 27.44
CA LEU A 311 57.37 25.89 28.42
C LEU A 311 55.86 25.63 28.17
N SER A 312 55.15 26.58 27.55
CA SER A 312 53.74 26.43 27.19
C SER A 312 53.47 25.27 26.22
N LEU A 313 54.44 24.92 25.36
CA LEU A 313 54.34 23.81 24.42
C LEU A 313 54.47 22.45 25.11
N ILE A 314 55.26 22.36 26.19
CA ILE A 314 55.34 21.16 27.05
C ILE A 314 54.01 20.90 27.74
N SER A 315 53.36 21.93 28.27
CA SER A 315 52.01 21.77 28.86
C SER A 315 50.98 21.26 27.85
N LYS A 316 51.03 21.74 26.59
CA LYS A 316 50.18 21.22 25.50
C LYS A 316 50.51 19.77 25.14
N SER A 317 51.80 19.42 25.04
CA SER A 317 52.25 18.03 24.79
C SER A 317 51.76 17.07 25.88
N ASN A 318 51.92 17.43 27.15
CA ASN A 318 51.43 16.64 28.29
C ASN A 318 49.90 16.51 28.32
N GLY A 319 49.16 17.53 27.88
CA GLY A 319 47.71 17.46 27.67
C GLY A 319 47.33 16.41 26.63
N LEU A 320 48.00 16.43 25.47
CA LEU A 320 47.77 15.47 24.38
C LEU A 320 48.15 14.05 24.77
N ARG A 321 49.25 13.84 25.51
CA ARG A 321 49.64 12.53 26.04
C ARG A 321 48.62 11.97 27.04
N ARG A 322 48.06 12.82 27.91
CA ARG A 322 46.98 12.39 28.81
C ARG A 322 45.73 11.95 28.05
N ALA A 323 45.32 12.71 27.03
CA ALA A 323 44.18 12.36 26.18
C ALA A 323 44.44 11.06 25.38
N ALA A 324 45.66 10.86 24.86
CA ALA A 324 46.05 9.63 24.19
C ALA A 324 46.02 8.41 25.13
N ASN A 325 46.54 8.56 26.35
CA ASN A 325 46.53 7.50 27.37
C ASN A 325 45.11 7.12 27.81
N GLU A 326 44.20 8.10 27.91
CA GLU A 326 42.78 7.85 28.20
C GLU A 326 42.10 7.09 27.06
N LYS A 327 42.30 7.52 25.80
CA LYS A 327 41.82 6.78 24.63
C LYS A 327 42.40 5.37 24.55
N GLN A 328 43.66 5.17 24.92
CA GLN A 328 44.30 3.84 24.96
C GLN A 328 43.64 2.91 26.00
N ARG A 329 43.21 3.43 27.15
CA ARG A 329 42.45 2.65 28.14
C ARG A 329 41.09 2.23 27.60
N ASN A 330 40.37 3.17 26.99
CA ASN A 330 39.08 2.91 26.36
C ASN A 330 39.20 1.87 25.23
N LEU A 331 40.32 1.89 24.50
CA LEU A 331 40.62 0.94 23.44
C LEU A 331 40.77 -0.49 23.98
N LYS A 332 41.51 -0.68 25.08
CA LYS A 332 41.63 -1.99 25.74
C LYS A 332 40.27 -2.53 26.20
N THR A 333 39.42 -1.67 26.77
CA THR A 333 38.06 -2.07 27.16
C THR A 333 37.21 -2.45 25.95
N LEU A 334 37.35 -1.73 24.83
CA LEU A 334 36.65 -2.04 23.58
C LEU A 334 37.13 -3.36 22.96
N GLU A 335 38.44 -3.65 23.05
CA GLU A 335 39.02 -4.92 22.59
C GLU A 335 38.48 -6.11 23.37
N GLN A 336 38.39 -6.01 24.70
CA GLN A 336 37.80 -7.05 25.55
C GLN A 336 36.36 -7.36 25.15
N LYS A 337 35.54 -6.31 25.00
CA LYS A 337 34.14 -6.45 24.54
C LYS A 337 34.05 -7.04 23.13
N LEU A 338 34.97 -6.67 22.24
CA LEU A 338 35.02 -7.21 20.89
C LEU A 338 35.38 -8.71 20.88
N THR A 339 36.31 -9.15 21.74
CA THR A 339 36.63 -10.57 21.90
C THR A 339 35.47 -11.38 22.47
N GLU A 340 34.75 -10.84 23.45
CA GLU A 340 33.53 -11.48 23.99
C GLU A 340 32.46 -11.62 22.90
N LYS A 341 32.19 -10.55 22.14
CA LYS A 341 31.23 -10.57 21.03
C LYS A 341 31.63 -11.46 19.87
N MET A 342 32.93 -11.58 19.57
CA MET A 342 33.41 -12.54 18.57
C MET A 342 33.28 -13.99 19.05
N LYS A 343 33.41 -14.25 20.35
CA LYS A 343 33.15 -15.58 20.93
C LYS A 343 31.67 -15.92 20.86
N GLU A 344 30.79 -14.99 21.23
CA GLU A 344 29.32 -15.15 21.07
C GLU A 344 28.92 -15.44 19.61
N LEU A 345 29.61 -14.83 18.64
CA LEU A 345 29.38 -15.08 17.22
C LEU A 345 29.85 -16.46 16.77
N ASN A 346 30.99 -16.93 17.26
CA ASN A 346 31.50 -18.26 16.95
C ASN A 346 30.66 -19.37 17.59
N ASP A 347 30.12 -19.15 18.79
CA ASP A 347 29.23 -20.10 19.46
C ASP A 347 27.83 -20.13 18.81
N ALA A 348 27.49 -19.13 17.99
CA ALA A 348 26.23 -19.04 17.24
C ALA A 348 26.33 -19.55 15.78
N LEU A 349 27.53 -19.94 15.32
CA LEU A 349 27.80 -20.61 14.04
C LEU A 349 27.72 -22.13 14.21
#